data_AF-A0A916K8J4-F1
#
_entry.id   AF-A0A916K8J4-F1
#
_cell.length_a   1.000
_cell.length_b   1.000
_cell.length_c   1.000
_cell.angle_alpha   90.00
_cell.angle_beta   90.00
_cell.angle_gamma   90.00
#
_symmetry.space_group_name_H-M   'P 1'
#
loop_
_entity.id
_entity.type
_entity.pdbx_description
1 polymer ?
#
loop_
_entity_poly.entity_id
_entity_poly.type
_entity_poly.pdbx_seq_one_letter_code
_entity_poly.pdbx_strand_id
1 'polypeptide(L)'
;MKIKWLLIAALCTIAAVPSAATAAQLDIGDVVGQVQSTDIQAVVNGSPIPSMNVNGYTAVVVEDLRQYGFDVAWIPQRREIIIEPVAGKQPSPLPVSPSASKVGEKLGDVLYTDIAAYFGDVNIPSYNIGGKTAVILNDLEPFGQVNWSEKERKLSFSPAASSGKEARPAQSLLTVRQKQSVTIEGVAIGDEKIMHEGREIGSVIDNRPMVSVQWMAERLGYRTEQAKDGKLQVRSGTYGFSLQAGDATAERFWFGTPVASDELYVEPKTVNGELLAFETDLKYLFGYYSVWDPETRALNIDYREYETADYGLPETASSYFYYVFADEYVSGDKGVPSVYVTSRMNGGEWNGGSGGGASLPEPGDGPKYRFGSGAPIDFGRNDVEVWLGEAGRLLYYKSLIVNLTMQNVKPIIDYNGPLGFGDYSVLKRVAPEQAYMKTTAAELEFSGQVSSKVGSGLTFTIEKQEGSGYRNVSDTPAPFSGDTFGIKLSLPEEPGLYRITASSVLTNPRYTSSTAVAKWYVDKQ
;
A
#
# COMPACT_ATOMS: atom_id res chain seq x y z
N MET A 1 -43.38 -86.36 13.76
CA MET A 1 -44.45 -86.00 14.72
C MET A 1 -44.04 -84.69 15.39
N LYS A 2 -44.56 -83.54 14.94
CA LYS A 2 -45.47 -82.62 15.68
C LYS A 2 -44.94 -82.20 17.08
N ILE A 3 -44.94 -80.96 17.57
CA ILE A 3 -45.31 -79.61 17.11
C ILE A 3 -44.83 -78.64 18.24
N LYS A 4 -44.41 -77.43 17.84
CA LYS A 4 -44.47 -76.08 18.48
C LYS A 4 -44.51 -75.92 20.01
N TRP A 5 -43.78 -74.93 20.52
CA TRP A 5 -44.37 -73.74 21.20
C TRP A 5 -43.65 -72.44 20.81
N LEU A 6 -44.47 -71.41 20.59
CA LEU A 6 -44.20 -70.01 20.20
C LEU A 6 -43.84 -69.17 21.46
N LEU A 7 -42.88 -68.23 21.41
CA LEU A 7 -42.98 -66.79 21.07
C LEU A 7 -43.39 -65.90 22.25
N ILE A 8 -42.59 -64.87 22.56
CA ILE A 8 -42.98 -63.46 22.77
C ILE A 8 -41.71 -62.60 22.64
N ALA A 9 -41.72 -61.71 21.65
CA ALA A 9 -40.71 -60.68 21.41
C ALA A 9 -41.13 -59.39 22.11
N ALA A 10 -40.24 -58.78 22.89
CA ALA A 10 -40.44 -57.45 23.46
C ALA A 10 -39.77 -56.41 22.55
N LEU A 11 -40.59 -55.51 22.04
CA LEU A 11 -40.23 -54.39 21.18
C LEU A 11 -39.68 -53.26 22.07
N CYS A 12 -38.37 -53.00 22.05
CA CYS A 12 -37.77 -51.80 22.64
C CYS A 12 -37.61 -50.72 21.56
N THR A 13 -38.53 -49.76 21.53
CA THR A 13 -38.39 -48.53 20.73
C THR A 13 -37.36 -47.61 21.38
N ILE A 14 -36.16 -47.57 20.81
CA ILE A 14 -35.17 -46.51 21.09
C ILE A 14 -35.62 -45.27 20.33
N ALA A 15 -36.06 -44.25 21.06
CA ALA A 15 -36.30 -42.93 20.51
C ALA A 15 -34.94 -42.31 20.14
N ALA A 16 -34.71 -42.11 18.85
CA ALA A 16 -33.57 -41.36 18.34
C ALA A 16 -33.73 -39.88 18.75
N VAL A 17 -32.76 -39.36 19.51
CA VAL A 17 -32.64 -37.92 19.77
C VAL A 17 -31.88 -37.31 18.58
N PRO A 18 -32.47 -36.44 17.75
CA PRO A 18 -31.69 -35.66 16.80
C PRO A 18 -31.13 -34.45 17.55
N SER A 19 -29.84 -34.46 17.85
CA SER A 19 -29.13 -33.25 18.25
C SER A 19 -27.86 -33.13 17.40
N ALA A 20 -28.08 -32.75 16.14
CA ALA A 20 -27.07 -32.07 15.35
C ALA A 20 -27.55 -30.63 15.23
N ALA A 21 -27.22 -29.80 16.23
CA ALA A 21 -27.18 -28.37 16.00
C ALA A 21 -26.03 -28.14 15.01
N THR A 22 -26.35 -27.97 13.74
CA THR A 22 -25.42 -27.39 12.76
C THR A 22 -25.03 -26.02 13.28
N ALA A 23 -23.78 -25.86 13.72
CA ALA A 23 -23.21 -24.55 13.94
C ALA A 23 -23.37 -23.76 12.64
N ALA A 24 -24.01 -22.60 12.70
CA ALA A 24 -24.14 -21.73 11.54
C ALA A 24 -22.74 -21.40 11.02
N GLN A 25 -22.53 -21.58 9.71
CA GLN A 25 -21.30 -21.16 9.06
C GLN A 25 -21.24 -19.63 9.11
N LEU A 26 -20.18 -19.08 9.68
CA LEU A 26 -19.96 -17.63 9.77
C LEU A 26 -19.47 -17.09 8.43
N ASP A 27 -20.08 -16.02 7.96
CA ASP A 27 -19.66 -15.27 6.79
C ASP A 27 -18.77 -14.09 7.19
N ILE A 28 -17.85 -13.70 6.29
CA ILE A 28 -16.94 -12.56 6.52
C ILE A 28 -17.79 -11.31 6.80
N GLY A 29 -17.51 -10.65 7.93
CA GLY A 29 -18.27 -9.48 8.37
C GLY A 29 -19.40 -9.78 9.35
N ASP A 30 -19.69 -11.05 9.65
CA ASP A 30 -20.65 -11.40 10.70
C ASP A 30 -20.19 -10.90 12.08
N VAL A 31 -21.11 -10.38 12.88
CA VAL A 31 -20.81 -9.93 14.24
C VAL A 31 -20.60 -11.15 15.15
N VAL A 32 -19.37 -11.30 15.66
CA VAL A 32 -18.97 -12.42 16.55
C VAL A 32 -18.62 -11.98 17.96
N GLY A 33 -18.66 -10.68 18.24
CA GLY A 33 -18.36 -10.13 19.56
C GLY A 33 -18.54 -8.62 19.60
N GLN A 34 -18.09 -8.02 20.70
CA GLN A 34 -18.18 -6.57 20.91
C GLN A 34 -16.87 -6.05 21.46
N VAL A 35 -16.55 -4.83 21.06
CA VAL A 35 -15.44 -4.05 21.60
C VAL A 35 -15.99 -3.19 22.73
N GLN A 36 -15.32 -3.21 23.87
CA GLN A 36 -15.68 -2.42 25.04
C GLN A 36 -14.53 -1.51 25.46
N SER A 37 -14.87 -0.38 26.06
CA SER A 37 -13.91 0.51 26.70
C SER A 37 -13.26 -0.18 27.91
N THR A 38 -12.00 0.16 28.18
CA THR A 38 -11.23 -0.40 29.29
C THR A 38 -10.43 0.69 30.00
N ASP A 39 -10.25 0.52 31.30
CA ASP A 39 -9.31 1.26 32.12
C ASP A 39 -7.90 0.63 32.12
N ILE A 40 -7.72 -0.51 31.43
CA ILE A 40 -6.43 -1.20 31.37
C ILE A 40 -5.50 -0.43 30.45
N GLN A 41 -4.33 -0.04 30.97
CA GLN A 41 -3.23 0.46 30.16
C GLN A 41 -2.46 -0.70 29.54
N ALA A 42 -2.52 -0.83 28.21
CA ALA A 42 -1.64 -1.72 27.47
C ALA A 42 -0.27 -1.07 27.25
N VAL A 43 0.79 -1.86 27.40
CA VAL A 43 2.18 -1.44 27.18
C VAL A 43 2.91 -2.48 26.33
N VAL A 44 3.56 -2.05 25.26
CA VAL A 44 4.38 -2.93 24.41
C VAL A 44 5.78 -2.32 24.32
N ASN A 45 6.82 -3.14 24.57
CA ASN A 45 8.22 -2.68 24.60
C ASN A 45 8.42 -1.42 25.46
N GLY A 46 7.79 -1.42 26.64
CA GLY A 46 7.89 -0.33 27.62
C GLY A 46 7.09 0.94 27.28
N SER A 47 6.42 1.00 26.12
CA SER A 47 5.66 2.17 25.68
C SER A 47 4.15 1.91 25.69
N PRO A 48 3.30 2.86 26.17
CA PRO A 48 1.85 2.72 26.11
C PRO A 48 1.34 2.60 24.68
N ILE A 49 0.39 1.69 24.44
CA ILE A 49 -0.24 1.47 23.13
C ILE A 49 -1.77 1.62 23.23
N PRO A 50 -2.46 2.17 22.21
CA PRO A 50 -3.92 2.14 22.15
C PRO A 50 -4.43 0.70 22.28
N SER A 51 -5.43 0.50 23.13
CA SER A 51 -5.98 -0.82 23.38
C SER A 51 -7.47 -0.76 23.64
N MET A 52 -8.10 -1.92 23.58
CA MET A 52 -9.54 -2.09 23.78
C MET A 52 -9.82 -3.42 24.48
N ASN A 53 -11.02 -3.58 25.01
CA ASN A 53 -11.46 -4.86 25.54
C ASN A 53 -12.22 -5.66 24.48
N VAL A 54 -11.79 -6.89 24.24
CA VAL A 54 -12.48 -7.87 23.39
C VAL A 54 -12.73 -9.10 24.25
N ASN A 55 -14.01 -9.40 24.49
CA ASN A 55 -14.44 -10.58 25.27
C ASN A 55 -13.74 -10.73 26.64
N GLY A 56 -13.48 -9.61 27.33
CA GLY A 56 -12.82 -9.60 28.64
C GLY A 56 -11.29 -9.48 28.58
N TYR A 57 -10.68 -9.55 27.41
CA TYR A 57 -9.22 -9.48 27.24
C TYR A 57 -8.78 -8.17 26.59
N THR A 58 -7.56 -7.73 26.93
CA THR A 58 -6.96 -6.53 26.34
C THR A 58 -6.41 -6.87 24.95
N ALA A 59 -6.97 -6.23 23.93
CA ALA A 59 -6.56 -6.35 22.54
C ALA A 59 -5.89 -5.07 22.04
N VAL A 60 -4.99 -5.23 21.08
CA VAL A 60 -4.28 -4.14 20.39
C VAL A 60 -4.42 -4.32 18.88
N VAL A 61 -4.43 -3.20 18.15
CA VAL A 61 -4.36 -3.21 16.69
C VAL A 61 -2.97 -3.67 16.27
N VAL A 62 -2.91 -4.68 15.40
CA VAL A 62 -1.66 -5.32 14.99
C VAL A 62 -0.77 -4.37 14.20
N GLU A 63 -1.36 -3.58 13.31
CA GLU A 63 -0.66 -2.60 12.49
C GLU A 63 0.04 -1.52 13.33
N ASP A 64 -0.49 -1.19 14.52
CA ASP A 64 0.11 -0.21 15.42
C ASP A 64 1.46 -0.70 15.96
N LEU A 65 1.69 -2.02 16.07
CA LEU A 65 2.95 -2.61 16.53
C LEU A 65 4.17 -2.19 15.68
N ARG A 66 3.95 -1.69 14.45
CA ARG A 66 4.99 -1.07 13.61
C ARG A 66 5.74 0.05 14.34
N GLN A 67 5.04 0.76 15.23
CA GLN A 67 5.56 1.85 16.05
C GLN A 67 6.16 1.39 17.39
N TYR A 68 6.14 0.09 17.68
CA TYR A 68 6.56 -0.48 18.97
C TYR A 68 7.70 -1.49 18.83
N GLY A 69 8.52 -1.38 17.79
CA GLY A 69 9.70 -2.25 17.61
C GLY A 69 9.46 -3.53 16.81
N PHE A 70 8.36 -3.60 16.06
CA PHE A 70 8.03 -4.72 15.17
C PHE A 70 8.01 -4.26 13.71
N ASP A 71 8.31 -5.17 12.80
CA ASP A 71 7.86 -5.09 11.41
C ASP A 71 6.54 -5.85 11.32
N VAL A 72 5.55 -5.25 10.67
CA VAL A 72 4.23 -5.84 10.50
C VAL A 72 3.86 -5.78 9.02
N ALA A 73 3.79 -6.95 8.39
CA ALA A 73 3.54 -7.09 6.97
C ALA A 73 2.11 -7.56 6.71
N TRP A 74 1.32 -6.79 5.98
CA TRP A 74 0.06 -7.24 5.41
C TRP A 74 0.31 -7.83 4.02
N ILE A 75 -0.10 -9.08 3.81
CA ILE A 75 0.09 -9.84 2.57
C ILE A 75 -1.30 -10.11 1.95
N PRO A 76 -1.80 -9.26 1.05
CA PRO A 76 -3.17 -9.34 0.56
C PRO A 76 -3.47 -10.63 -0.19
N GLN A 77 -2.52 -11.17 -0.96
CA GLN A 77 -2.70 -12.42 -1.72
C GLN A 77 -2.97 -13.64 -0.84
N ARG A 78 -2.39 -13.66 0.37
CA ARG A 78 -2.56 -14.72 1.36
C ARG A 78 -3.64 -14.39 2.39
N ARG A 79 -4.06 -13.13 2.46
CA ARG A 79 -4.91 -12.56 3.52
C ARG A 79 -4.28 -12.78 4.90
N GLU A 80 -2.99 -12.49 5.00
CA GLU A 80 -2.22 -12.71 6.22
C GLU A 80 -1.58 -11.42 6.72
N ILE A 81 -1.51 -11.27 8.04
CA ILE A 81 -0.70 -10.25 8.70
C ILE A 81 0.40 -10.93 9.52
N ILE A 82 1.66 -10.56 9.28
CA ILE A 82 2.83 -11.18 9.92
C ILE A 82 3.52 -10.15 10.81
N ILE A 83 3.69 -10.49 12.08
CA ILE A 83 4.38 -9.70 13.10
C ILE A 83 5.78 -10.28 13.30
N GLU A 84 6.80 -9.46 13.06
CA GLU A 84 8.19 -9.83 13.27
C GLU A 84 8.85 -8.83 14.24
N PRO A 85 9.32 -9.25 15.42
CA PRO A 85 10.11 -8.37 16.26
C PRO A 85 11.42 -8.02 15.57
N VAL A 86 11.87 -6.77 15.73
CA VAL A 86 13.09 -6.27 15.09
C VAL A 86 14.10 -5.87 16.16
N ALA A 87 15.29 -6.46 16.10
CA ALA A 87 16.34 -6.17 17.07
C ALA A 87 16.76 -4.69 17.00
N GLY A 88 16.72 -3.98 18.14
CA GLY A 88 17.19 -2.60 18.26
C GLY A 88 16.28 -1.52 17.67
N LYS A 89 15.14 -1.88 17.05
CA LYS A 89 14.16 -0.90 16.53
C LYS A 89 13.52 -0.15 17.69
N GLN A 90 13.80 1.15 17.80
CA GLN A 90 13.28 1.99 18.87
C GLN A 90 11.78 2.27 18.66
N PRO A 91 10.95 2.13 19.70
CA PRO A 91 9.55 2.54 19.64
C PRO A 91 9.39 4.05 19.33
N SER A 92 8.40 4.38 18.52
CA SER A 92 7.92 5.73 18.25
C SER A 92 6.42 5.78 18.59
N PRO A 93 6.06 5.77 19.88
CA PRO A 93 4.70 5.44 20.33
C PRO A 93 3.65 6.41 19.80
N LEU A 94 2.47 5.85 19.53
CA LEU A 94 1.29 6.62 19.17
C LEU A 94 0.79 7.42 20.39
N PRO A 95 0.14 8.58 20.18
CA PRO A 95 -0.51 9.28 21.28
C PRO A 95 -1.61 8.41 21.88
N VAL A 96 -1.55 8.17 23.19
CA VAL A 96 -2.59 7.45 23.94
C VAL A 96 -3.31 8.44 24.83
N SER A 97 -4.60 8.65 24.56
CA SER A 97 -5.47 9.47 25.41
C SER A 97 -6.27 8.56 26.36
N PRO A 98 -6.50 8.97 27.61
CA PRO A 98 -7.44 8.29 28.49
C PRO A 98 -8.82 8.20 27.82
N SER A 99 -9.43 7.02 27.83
CA SER A 99 -10.80 6.88 27.33
C SER A 99 -11.74 7.73 28.19
N ALA A 100 -12.52 8.61 27.55
CA ALA A 100 -13.58 9.35 28.24
C ALA A 100 -14.84 8.47 28.46
N SER A 101 -14.90 7.29 27.83
CA SER A 101 -15.99 6.34 27.93
C SER A 101 -15.97 5.63 29.28
N LYS A 102 -17.16 5.31 29.79
CA LYS A 102 -17.29 4.54 31.03
C LYS A 102 -16.78 3.13 30.76
N VAL A 103 -15.94 2.56 31.63
CA VAL A 103 -15.44 1.18 31.51
C VAL A 103 -16.58 0.19 31.21
N GLY A 104 -16.40 -0.67 30.20
CA GLY A 104 -17.40 -1.64 29.75
C GLY A 104 -18.44 -1.10 28.76
N GLU A 105 -18.38 0.19 28.43
CA GLU A 105 -19.21 0.79 27.39
C GLU A 105 -18.86 0.20 26.02
N LYS A 106 -19.88 -0.17 25.24
CA LYS A 106 -19.69 -0.71 23.89
C LYS A 106 -19.14 0.38 22.97
N LEU A 107 -17.98 0.12 22.37
CA LEU A 107 -17.32 1.00 21.41
C LEU A 107 -17.56 0.57 19.96
N GLY A 108 -17.84 -0.73 19.73
CA GLY A 108 -18.05 -1.27 18.39
C GLY A 108 -18.32 -2.76 18.38
N ASP A 109 -18.38 -3.32 17.17
CA ASP A 109 -18.56 -4.76 16.94
C ASP A 109 -17.21 -5.41 16.60
N VAL A 110 -17.07 -6.68 16.98
CA VAL A 110 -16.01 -7.55 16.51
C VAL A 110 -16.58 -8.39 15.40
N LEU A 111 -15.95 -8.35 14.22
CA LEU A 111 -16.42 -9.02 13.02
C LEU A 111 -15.58 -10.27 12.74
N TYR A 112 -16.26 -11.30 12.23
CA TYR A 112 -15.61 -12.49 11.71
C TYR A 112 -14.74 -12.11 10.50
N THR A 113 -13.53 -12.64 10.48
CA THR A 113 -12.58 -12.43 9.39
C THR A 113 -11.85 -13.72 9.07
N ASP A 114 -11.53 -13.88 7.80
CA ASP A 114 -10.62 -14.90 7.26
C ASP A 114 -9.17 -14.41 7.19
N ILE A 115 -8.86 -13.25 7.78
CA ILE A 115 -7.49 -12.75 7.90
C ILE A 115 -6.76 -13.51 9.00
N ALA A 116 -5.71 -14.24 8.64
CA ALA A 116 -4.87 -14.96 9.59
C ALA A 116 -3.72 -14.07 10.09
N ALA A 117 -3.56 -13.96 11.41
CA ALA A 117 -2.41 -13.29 12.01
C ALA A 117 -1.32 -14.31 12.38
N TYR A 118 -0.06 -13.91 12.21
CA TYR A 118 1.10 -14.71 12.58
C TYR A 118 2.08 -13.88 13.40
N PHE A 119 2.64 -14.50 14.44
CA PHE A 119 3.85 -14.00 15.10
C PHE A 119 5.01 -14.86 14.65
N GLY A 120 5.89 -14.31 13.81
CA GLY A 120 6.83 -15.11 13.03
C GLY A 120 6.10 -16.09 12.11
N ASP A 121 6.26 -17.38 12.35
CA ASP A 121 5.63 -18.49 11.61
C ASP A 121 4.45 -19.12 12.36
N VAL A 122 4.13 -18.66 13.56
CA VAL A 122 3.06 -19.23 14.40
C VAL A 122 1.77 -18.44 14.23
N ASN A 123 0.71 -19.13 13.82
CA ASN A 123 -0.63 -18.56 13.73
C ASN A 123 -1.16 -18.21 15.12
N ILE A 124 -1.74 -17.01 15.25
CA ILE A 124 -2.37 -16.52 16.49
C ILE A 124 -3.80 -16.06 16.20
N PRO A 125 -4.71 -16.12 17.19
CA PRO A 125 -6.07 -15.59 17.04
C PRO A 125 -6.07 -14.11 16.66
N SER A 126 -6.93 -13.76 15.70
CA SER A 126 -7.11 -12.40 15.21
C SER A 126 -8.59 -12.02 15.17
N TYR A 127 -8.84 -10.71 15.22
CA TYR A 127 -10.18 -10.13 15.21
C TYR A 127 -10.23 -8.98 14.22
N ASN A 128 -11.33 -8.83 13.47
CA ASN A 128 -11.56 -7.61 12.70
C ASN A 128 -12.37 -6.62 13.51
N ILE A 129 -11.81 -5.42 13.69
CA ILE A 129 -12.42 -4.34 14.46
C ILE A 129 -12.33 -3.07 13.62
N GLY A 130 -13.48 -2.63 13.08
CA GLY A 130 -13.54 -1.43 12.26
C GLY A 130 -12.61 -1.47 11.05
N GLY A 131 -12.43 -2.65 10.44
CA GLY A 131 -11.53 -2.84 9.29
C GLY A 131 -10.05 -3.01 9.64
N LYS A 132 -9.68 -3.01 10.93
CA LYS A 132 -8.31 -3.28 11.39
C LYS A 132 -8.19 -4.68 11.98
N THR A 133 -6.99 -5.25 11.91
CA THR A 133 -6.72 -6.54 12.56
C THR A 133 -6.25 -6.30 14.00
N ALA A 134 -6.88 -6.96 14.96
CA ALA A 134 -6.50 -6.89 16.37
C ALA A 134 -6.13 -8.28 16.91
N VAL A 135 -5.24 -8.30 17.89
CA VAL A 135 -4.81 -9.51 18.62
C VAL A 135 -4.91 -9.26 20.12
N ILE A 136 -5.17 -10.33 20.88
CA ILE A 136 -5.16 -10.27 22.35
C ILE A 136 -3.71 -10.34 22.83
N LEU A 137 -3.31 -9.45 23.75
CA LEU A 137 -1.93 -9.42 24.26
C LEU A 137 -1.54 -10.71 25.01
N ASN A 138 -2.49 -11.35 25.70
CA ASN A 138 -2.25 -12.63 26.37
C ASN A 138 -1.85 -13.74 25.40
N ASP A 139 -2.35 -13.72 24.16
CA ASP A 139 -1.99 -14.72 23.14
C ASP A 139 -0.53 -14.58 22.68
N LEU A 140 0.16 -13.50 23.08
CA LEU A 140 1.57 -13.27 22.80
C LEU A 140 2.52 -13.86 23.85
N GLU A 141 2.00 -14.43 24.94
CA GLU A 141 2.80 -15.07 26.01
C GLU A 141 3.82 -16.11 25.50
N PRO A 142 3.54 -16.95 24.48
CA PRO A 142 4.54 -17.87 23.93
C PRO A 142 5.78 -17.20 23.32
N PHE A 143 5.70 -15.91 22.98
CA PHE A 143 6.73 -15.19 22.23
C PHE A 143 7.50 -14.16 23.09
N GLY A 144 7.20 -14.09 24.38
CA GLY A 144 7.79 -13.09 25.26
C GLY A 144 7.20 -13.12 26.66
N GLN A 145 7.35 -12.00 27.37
CA GLN A 145 6.83 -11.85 28.72
C GLN A 145 5.57 -11.00 28.70
N VAL A 146 4.45 -11.57 29.15
CA VAL A 146 3.20 -10.86 29.42
C VAL A 146 3.07 -10.67 30.94
N ASN A 147 3.00 -9.42 31.41
CA ASN A 147 2.84 -9.11 32.84
C ASN A 147 1.57 -8.31 33.10
N TRP A 148 0.75 -8.81 34.02
CA TRP A 148 -0.42 -8.13 34.57
C TRP A 148 -0.12 -7.49 35.93
N SER A 149 -0.46 -6.21 36.09
CA SER A 149 -0.42 -5.48 37.36
C SER A 149 -1.82 -4.98 37.71
N GLU A 150 -2.47 -5.65 38.66
CA GLU A 150 -3.79 -5.25 39.16
C GLU A 150 -3.78 -3.84 39.75
N LYS A 151 -2.75 -3.53 40.54
CA LYS A 151 -2.60 -2.24 41.22
C LYS A 151 -2.50 -1.07 40.24
N GLU A 152 -1.79 -1.27 39.13
CA GLU A 152 -1.59 -0.24 38.11
C GLU A 152 -2.65 -0.31 36.99
N ARG A 153 -3.54 -1.32 37.02
CA ARG A 153 -4.44 -1.66 35.92
C ARG A 153 -3.66 -1.72 34.59
N LYS A 154 -2.51 -2.41 34.59
CA LYS A 154 -1.56 -2.38 33.47
C LYS A 154 -1.26 -3.79 32.97
N LEU A 155 -1.40 -4.00 31.66
CA LEU A 155 -0.97 -5.21 30.98
C LEU A 155 0.20 -4.86 30.06
N SER A 156 1.31 -5.59 30.16
CA SER A 156 2.51 -5.32 29.37
C SER A 156 3.01 -6.54 28.63
N PHE A 157 3.52 -6.35 27.41
CA PHE A 157 4.20 -7.36 26.61
C PHE A 157 5.62 -6.89 26.23
N SER A 158 6.57 -7.82 26.29
CA SER A 158 7.93 -7.63 25.76
C SER A 158 8.38 -8.92 25.08
N PRO A 159 8.79 -8.90 23.79
CA PRO A 159 9.19 -10.09 23.06
C PRO A 159 10.52 -10.64 23.61
N ALA A 160 10.77 -11.93 23.38
CA ALA A 160 12.02 -12.58 23.81
C ALA A 160 13.26 -11.94 23.16
N ALA A 161 14.36 -11.82 23.91
CA ALA A 161 15.57 -11.09 23.47
C ALA A 161 16.24 -11.63 22.19
N SER A 162 15.99 -12.89 21.81
CA SER A 162 16.59 -13.55 20.65
C SER A 162 15.68 -13.62 19.42
N SER A 163 14.48 -13.03 19.45
CA SER A 163 13.52 -13.16 18.34
C SER A 163 13.70 -12.11 17.24
N GLY A 164 14.55 -11.11 17.45
CA GLY A 164 14.68 -9.96 16.54
C GLY A 164 15.41 -10.30 15.24
N LYS A 165 14.74 -10.14 14.09
CA LYS A 165 15.45 -10.07 12.81
C LYS A 165 16.19 -8.74 12.69
N GLU A 166 17.18 -8.66 11.80
CA GLU A 166 17.77 -7.38 11.41
C GLU A 166 16.70 -6.48 10.81
N ALA A 167 16.79 -5.18 11.11
CA ALA A 167 15.83 -4.21 10.61
C ALA A 167 15.89 -4.15 9.08
N ARG A 168 14.72 -4.20 8.44
CA ARG A 168 14.64 -3.92 7.02
C ARG A 168 15.15 -2.49 6.75
N PRO A 169 15.82 -2.24 5.60
CA PRO A 169 16.16 -0.89 5.19
C PRO A 169 14.86 -0.05 5.13
N ALA A 170 14.76 0.97 5.98
CA ALA A 170 13.52 1.67 6.32
C ALA A 170 12.83 2.44 5.17
N GLN A 171 13.29 2.30 3.92
CA GLN A 171 12.82 3.10 2.79
C GLN A 171 11.69 2.45 2.00
N SER A 172 11.65 1.13 1.91
CA SER A 172 10.66 0.42 1.09
C SER A 172 9.58 -0.23 1.94
N LEU A 173 8.42 0.43 1.97
CA LEU A 173 7.24 -0.04 2.68
C LEU A 173 6.46 -1.10 1.90
N LEU A 174 6.76 -1.28 0.62
CA LEU A 174 6.24 -2.36 -0.19
C LEU A 174 7.37 -3.32 -0.59
N THR A 175 7.08 -4.61 -0.62
CA THR A 175 7.95 -5.60 -1.27
C THR A 175 7.17 -6.48 -2.22
N VAL A 176 7.78 -6.85 -3.34
CA VAL A 176 7.21 -7.80 -4.31
C VAL A 176 8.16 -8.99 -4.42
N ARG A 177 7.63 -10.21 -4.24
CA ARG A 177 8.39 -11.45 -4.40
C ARG A 177 7.77 -12.31 -5.48
N GLN A 178 8.57 -12.72 -6.47
CA GLN A 178 8.14 -13.71 -7.45
C GLN A 178 7.94 -15.06 -6.75
N LYS A 179 6.79 -15.69 -6.95
CA LYS A 179 6.43 -17.01 -6.38
C LYS A 179 6.64 -18.11 -7.39
N GLN A 180 6.07 -17.94 -8.58
CA GLN A 180 6.15 -18.90 -9.66
C GLN A 180 6.08 -18.21 -11.01
N SER A 181 6.33 -18.98 -12.07
CA SER A 181 6.21 -18.52 -13.45
C SER A 181 5.52 -19.58 -14.29
N VAL A 182 4.70 -19.12 -15.22
CA VAL A 182 4.01 -19.92 -16.21
C VAL A 182 4.52 -19.46 -17.58
N THR A 183 4.99 -20.41 -18.37
CA THR A 183 5.38 -20.14 -19.76
C THR A 183 4.45 -20.94 -20.67
N ILE A 184 3.94 -20.28 -21.70
CA ILE A 184 3.12 -20.86 -22.75
C ILE A 184 3.87 -20.64 -24.06
N GLU A 185 4.36 -21.70 -24.68
CA GLU A 185 5.16 -21.63 -25.90
C GLU A 185 4.34 -22.05 -27.12
N GLY A 186 4.63 -21.46 -28.27
CA GLY A 186 4.11 -21.96 -29.54
C GLY A 186 2.63 -21.74 -29.76
N VAL A 187 2.05 -20.63 -29.27
CA VAL A 187 0.71 -20.20 -29.68
C VAL A 187 0.78 -19.78 -31.15
N ALA A 188 0.30 -20.66 -32.05
CA ALA A 188 0.38 -20.46 -33.49
C ALA A 188 -0.76 -19.56 -33.97
N ILE A 189 -0.40 -18.38 -34.52
CA ILE A 189 -1.36 -17.44 -35.09
C ILE A 189 -1.41 -17.64 -36.61
N GLY A 190 -2.36 -18.45 -37.06
CA GLY A 190 -2.65 -18.71 -38.47
C GLY A 190 -3.40 -17.55 -39.13
N ASP A 191 -3.90 -17.77 -40.35
CA ASP A 191 -4.63 -16.72 -41.09
C ASP A 191 -6.05 -16.50 -40.57
N GLU A 192 -6.71 -17.56 -40.11
CA GLU A 192 -8.08 -17.51 -39.56
C GLU A 192 -8.17 -18.00 -38.11
N LYS A 193 -7.26 -18.90 -37.71
CA LYS A 193 -7.33 -19.64 -36.45
C LYS A 193 -6.09 -19.44 -35.61
N ILE A 194 -6.28 -19.46 -34.30
CA ILE A 194 -5.20 -19.47 -33.32
C ILE A 194 -5.18 -20.85 -32.66
N MET A 195 -4.04 -21.53 -32.73
CA MET A 195 -3.89 -22.90 -32.27
C MET A 195 -2.83 -22.99 -31.17
N HIS A 196 -3.06 -23.85 -30.19
CA HIS A 196 -2.06 -24.23 -29.21
C HIS A 196 -2.22 -25.71 -28.86
N GLU A 197 -1.14 -26.49 -28.94
CA GLU A 197 -1.14 -27.94 -28.68
C GLU A 197 -2.24 -28.70 -29.46
N GLY A 198 -2.51 -28.28 -30.70
CA GLY A 198 -3.53 -28.89 -31.56
C GLY A 198 -4.98 -28.50 -31.24
N ARG A 199 -5.22 -27.68 -30.22
CA ARG A 199 -6.53 -27.11 -29.88
C ARG A 199 -6.68 -25.71 -30.48
N GLU A 200 -7.85 -25.41 -31.04
CA GLU A 200 -8.24 -24.05 -31.41
C GLU A 200 -8.57 -23.26 -30.14
N ILE A 201 -7.87 -22.14 -29.95
CA ILE A 201 -7.96 -21.29 -28.74
C ILE A 201 -8.37 -19.85 -29.08
N GLY A 202 -8.71 -19.58 -30.33
CA GLY A 202 -9.07 -18.26 -30.81
C GLY A 202 -9.12 -18.20 -32.33
N SER A 203 -9.39 -17.00 -32.84
CA SER A 203 -9.50 -16.72 -34.27
C SER A 203 -8.85 -15.38 -34.60
N VAL A 204 -8.44 -15.22 -35.86
CA VAL A 204 -8.02 -13.92 -36.38
C VAL A 204 -9.24 -13.23 -36.94
N ILE A 205 -9.62 -12.09 -36.35
CA ILE A 205 -10.79 -11.32 -36.76
C ILE A 205 -10.32 -9.92 -37.11
N ASP A 206 -10.63 -9.46 -38.32
CA ASP A 206 -10.20 -8.14 -38.82
C ASP A 206 -8.67 -7.94 -38.73
N ASN A 207 -7.90 -8.99 -39.06
CA ASN A 207 -6.43 -9.07 -38.92
C ASN A 207 -5.90 -8.93 -37.49
N ARG A 208 -6.74 -9.22 -36.47
CA ARG A 208 -6.34 -9.16 -35.07
C ARG A 208 -6.46 -10.54 -34.40
N PRO A 209 -5.42 -11.02 -33.69
CA PRO A 209 -5.51 -12.25 -32.93
C PRO A 209 -6.45 -12.11 -31.73
N MET A 210 -7.65 -12.70 -31.84
CA MET A 210 -8.66 -12.74 -30.79
C MET A 210 -8.58 -14.09 -30.07
N VAL A 211 -8.08 -14.10 -28.84
CA VAL A 211 -7.83 -15.31 -28.04
C VAL A 211 -8.94 -15.50 -27.02
N SER A 212 -9.29 -16.75 -26.74
CA SER A 212 -10.28 -17.13 -25.74
C SER A 212 -9.87 -16.67 -24.34
N VAL A 213 -10.70 -15.80 -23.75
CA VAL A 213 -10.48 -15.24 -22.40
C VAL A 213 -10.46 -16.37 -21.37
N GLN A 214 -11.38 -17.33 -21.49
CA GLN A 214 -11.48 -18.48 -20.60
C GLN A 214 -10.25 -19.38 -20.69
N TRP A 215 -9.76 -19.67 -21.90
CA TRP A 215 -8.55 -20.48 -22.08
C TRP A 215 -7.32 -19.80 -21.47
N MET A 216 -7.16 -18.49 -21.71
CA MET A 216 -6.06 -17.72 -21.13
C MET A 216 -6.15 -17.71 -19.59
N ALA A 217 -7.35 -17.46 -19.05
CA ALA A 217 -7.60 -17.48 -17.62
C ALA A 217 -7.21 -18.83 -16.99
N GLU A 218 -7.68 -19.94 -17.57
CA GLU A 218 -7.35 -21.29 -17.11
C GLU A 218 -5.83 -21.53 -17.07
N ARG A 219 -5.13 -21.19 -18.16
CA ARG A 219 -3.67 -21.39 -18.28
C ARG A 219 -2.86 -20.56 -17.29
N LEU A 220 -3.38 -19.40 -16.90
CA LEU A 220 -2.73 -18.49 -15.96
C LEU A 220 -3.24 -18.64 -14.50
N GLY A 221 -4.06 -19.65 -14.22
CA GLY A 221 -4.56 -19.94 -12.87
C GLY A 221 -5.72 -19.07 -12.40
N TYR A 222 -6.38 -18.35 -13.30
CA TYR A 222 -7.59 -17.57 -13.03
C TYR A 222 -8.84 -18.43 -13.14
N ARG A 223 -9.87 -18.02 -12.41
CA ARG A 223 -11.23 -18.56 -12.55
C ARG A 223 -12.09 -17.60 -13.35
N THR A 224 -12.99 -18.15 -14.15
CA THR A 224 -13.98 -17.37 -14.89
C THR A 224 -15.40 -17.70 -14.45
N GLU A 225 -16.24 -16.68 -14.32
CA GLU A 225 -17.65 -16.81 -13.97
C GLU A 225 -18.50 -15.91 -14.88
N GLN A 226 -19.58 -16.45 -15.42
CA GLN A 226 -20.54 -15.67 -16.19
C GLN A 226 -21.50 -14.95 -15.22
N ALA A 227 -21.40 -13.63 -15.14
CA ALA A 227 -22.30 -12.83 -14.31
C ALA A 227 -23.70 -12.70 -14.95
N LYS A 228 -24.70 -12.43 -14.11
CA LYS A 228 -26.11 -12.32 -14.52
C LYS A 228 -26.38 -11.18 -15.52
N ASP A 229 -25.52 -10.18 -15.53
CA ASP A 229 -25.56 -9.03 -16.45
C ASP A 229 -24.93 -9.33 -17.82
N GLY A 230 -24.41 -10.54 -18.04
CA GLY A 230 -23.78 -10.95 -19.29
C GLY A 230 -22.27 -10.68 -19.36
N LYS A 231 -21.67 -10.11 -18.30
CA LYS A 231 -20.21 -9.93 -18.22
C LYS A 231 -19.53 -11.25 -17.85
N LEU A 232 -18.39 -11.53 -18.46
CA LEU A 232 -17.47 -12.57 -18.03
C LEU A 232 -16.55 -11.98 -16.95
N GLN A 233 -16.64 -12.49 -15.73
CA GLN A 233 -15.76 -12.14 -14.61
C GLN A 233 -14.55 -13.06 -14.61
N VAL A 234 -13.34 -12.49 -14.54
CA VAL A 234 -12.06 -13.22 -14.49
C VAL A 234 -11.35 -12.86 -13.19
N ARG A 235 -10.99 -13.84 -12.36
CA ARG A 235 -10.51 -13.59 -10.99
C ARG A 235 -9.37 -14.51 -10.58
N SER A 236 -8.38 -13.96 -9.89
CA SER A 236 -7.31 -14.70 -9.20
C SER A 236 -6.98 -13.99 -7.89
N GLY A 237 -7.35 -14.62 -6.78
CA GLY A 237 -7.17 -14.09 -5.43
C GLY A 237 -7.77 -12.68 -5.28
N THR A 238 -6.91 -11.69 -5.13
CA THR A 238 -7.29 -10.29 -4.86
C THR A 238 -7.59 -9.49 -6.11
N TYR A 239 -7.14 -9.93 -7.28
CA TYR A 239 -7.30 -9.21 -8.54
C TYR A 239 -8.34 -9.90 -9.44
N GLY A 240 -9.04 -9.08 -10.22
CA GLY A 240 -9.84 -9.57 -11.32
C GLY A 240 -10.19 -8.47 -12.31
N PHE A 241 -10.85 -8.85 -13.38
CA PHE A 241 -11.45 -7.92 -14.33
C PHE A 241 -12.72 -8.53 -14.93
N SER A 242 -13.51 -7.71 -15.63
CA SER A 242 -14.68 -8.17 -16.36
C SER A 242 -14.71 -7.64 -17.77
N LEU A 243 -15.24 -8.46 -18.68
CA LEU A 243 -15.36 -8.16 -20.11
C LEU A 243 -16.75 -8.53 -20.59
N GLN A 244 -17.22 -7.86 -21.62
CA GLN A 244 -18.48 -8.18 -22.29
C GLN A 244 -18.31 -8.05 -23.81
N ALA A 245 -19.00 -8.93 -24.55
CA ALA A 245 -18.97 -8.87 -26.00
C ALA A 245 -19.61 -7.56 -26.50
N GLY A 246 -18.94 -6.87 -27.43
CA GLY A 246 -19.38 -5.58 -27.97
C GLY A 246 -19.20 -4.38 -27.02
N ASP A 247 -18.53 -4.57 -25.88
CA ASP A 247 -18.17 -3.49 -24.96
C ASP A 247 -16.66 -3.27 -25.03
N ALA A 248 -16.25 -2.08 -25.48
CA ALA A 248 -14.84 -1.70 -25.59
C ALA A 248 -14.23 -1.29 -24.24
N THR A 249 -14.79 -1.75 -23.13
CA THR A 249 -14.29 -1.45 -21.79
C THR A 249 -14.07 -2.71 -20.96
N ALA A 250 -13.05 -2.66 -20.09
CA ALA A 250 -12.82 -3.63 -19.05
C ALA A 250 -12.86 -2.96 -17.68
N GLU A 251 -13.63 -3.52 -16.76
CA GLU A 251 -13.66 -3.07 -15.37
C GLU A 251 -12.69 -3.95 -14.56
N ARG A 252 -11.70 -3.35 -13.90
CA ARG A 252 -10.75 -4.03 -13.00
C ARG A 252 -11.21 -3.96 -11.56
N PHE A 253 -10.94 -5.03 -10.82
CA PHE A 253 -11.34 -5.19 -9.43
C PHE A 253 -10.14 -5.47 -8.52
N TRP A 254 -10.21 -4.94 -7.31
CA TRP A 254 -9.34 -5.28 -6.18
C TRP A 254 -10.21 -5.71 -5.00
N PHE A 255 -10.01 -6.93 -4.50
CA PHE A 255 -10.91 -7.58 -3.53
C PHE A 255 -12.39 -7.55 -3.96
N GLY A 256 -12.65 -7.62 -5.26
CA GLY A 256 -14.00 -7.56 -5.83
C GLY A 256 -14.61 -6.17 -5.91
N THR A 257 -13.95 -5.13 -5.42
CA THR A 257 -14.36 -3.73 -5.59
C THR A 257 -13.80 -3.17 -6.90
N PRO A 258 -14.61 -2.51 -7.75
CA PRO A 258 -14.11 -1.81 -8.93
C PRO A 258 -13.08 -0.75 -8.56
N VAL A 259 -11.96 -0.71 -9.27
CA VAL A 259 -10.88 0.27 -9.04
C VAL A 259 -10.45 1.02 -10.29
N ALA A 260 -10.75 0.51 -11.48
CA ALA A 260 -10.48 1.18 -12.75
C ALA A 260 -11.41 0.65 -13.85
N SER A 261 -11.63 1.49 -14.86
CA SER A 261 -12.24 1.13 -16.13
C SER A 261 -11.24 1.47 -17.23
N ASP A 262 -10.82 0.48 -18.01
CA ASP A 262 -9.85 0.66 -19.09
C ASP A 262 -10.56 0.52 -20.45
N GLU A 263 -10.21 1.39 -21.39
CA GLU A 263 -10.63 1.26 -22.79
C GLU A 263 -9.81 0.16 -23.48
N LEU A 264 -10.49 -0.69 -24.24
CA LEU A 264 -9.92 -1.79 -24.98
C LEU A 264 -9.60 -1.37 -26.40
N TYR A 265 -8.51 -1.86 -26.96
CA TYR A 265 -8.17 -1.61 -28.36
C TYR A 265 -9.16 -2.26 -29.32
N VAL A 266 -9.81 -3.35 -28.90
CA VAL A 266 -10.82 -4.07 -29.68
C VAL A 266 -11.93 -4.56 -28.75
N GLU A 267 -13.17 -4.35 -29.16
CA GLU A 267 -14.33 -4.96 -28.49
C GLU A 267 -14.21 -6.49 -28.48
N PRO A 268 -14.38 -7.15 -27.32
CA PRO A 268 -14.47 -8.59 -27.25
C PRO A 268 -15.63 -9.13 -28.12
N LYS A 269 -15.47 -10.32 -28.66
CA LYS A 269 -16.47 -10.96 -29.53
C LYS A 269 -16.78 -12.37 -29.04
N THR A 270 -18.06 -12.74 -29.03
CA THR A 270 -18.45 -14.13 -28.75
C THR A 270 -18.37 -14.95 -30.02
N VAL A 271 -17.58 -16.02 -30.00
CA VAL A 271 -17.45 -16.97 -31.11
C VAL A 271 -17.59 -18.38 -30.55
N ASN A 272 -18.54 -19.16 -31.10
CA ASN A 272 -18.84 -20.53 -30.65
C ASN A 272 -19.11 -20.66 -29.14
N GLY A 273 -19.67 -19.60 -28.52
CA GLY A 273 -19.97 -19.57 -27.09
C GLY A 273 -18.79 -19.21 -26.18
N GLU A 274 -17.61 -18.97 -26.74
CA GLU A 274 -16.45 -18.46 -26.00
C GLU A 274 -16.29 -16.96 -26.23
N LEU A 275 -15.82 -16.24 -25.20
CA LEU A 275 -15.53 -14.81 -25.32
C LEU A 275 -14.09 -14.67 -25.79
N LEU A 276 -13.90 -14.12 -26.99
CA LEU A 276 -12.58 -13.83 -27.52
C LEU A 276 -12.26 -12.35 -27.30
N ALA A 277 -11.04 -12.06 -26.85
CA ALA A 277 -10.51 -10.71 -26.72
C ALA A 277 -9.17 -10.60 -27.44
N PHE A 278 -8.82 -9.39 -27.87
CA PHE A 278 -7.57 -9.15 -28.58
C PHE A 278 -6.38 -9.47 -27.67
N GLU A 279 -5.38 -10.18 -28.19
CA GLU A 279 -4.21 -10.62 -27.40
C GLU A 279 -3.54 -9.47 -26.65
N THR A 280 -3.42 -8.28 -27.26
CA THR A 280 -2.79 -7.13 -26.61
C THR A 280 -3.61 -6.58 -25.45
N ASP A 281 -4.94 -6.60 -25.53
CA ASP A 281 -5.82 -6.26 -24.41
C ASP A 281 -5.67 -7.30 -23.28
N LEU A 282 -5.61 -8.60 -23.64
CA LEU A 282 -5.37 -9.67 -22.67
C LEU A 282 -4.01 -9.56 -22.00
N LYS A 283 -2.96 -9.21 -22.75
CA LYS A 283 -1.61 -8.96 -22.23
C LYS A 283 -1.63 -7.88 -21.16
N TYR A 284 -2.35 -6.79 -21.39
CA TYR A 284 -2.51 -5.72 -20.42
C TYR A 284 -3.28 -6.18 -19.18
N LEU A 285 -4.46 -6.79 -19.37
CA LEU A 285 -5.35 -7.19 -18.26
C LEU A 285 -4.75 -8.30 -17.40
N PHE A 286 -4.17 -9.33 -17.99
CA PHE A 286 -3.49 -10.38 -17.25
C PHE A 286 -2.08 -9.98 -16.79
N GLY A 287 -1.50 -8.92 -17.34
CA GLY A 287 -0.14 -8.47 -17.00
C GLY A 287 0.91 -9.55 -17.28
N TYR A 288 0.85 -10.19 -18.45
CA TYR A 288 1.89 -11.10 -18.91
C TYR A 288 2.81 -10.41 -19.93
N TYR A 289 3.99 -10.98 -20.12
CA TYR A 289 4.87 -10.63 -21.23
C TYR A 289 4.66 -11.59 -22.39
N SER A 290 4.73 -11.09 -23.62
CA SER A 290 4.60 -11.92 -24.83
C SER A 290 5.59 -11.48 -25.91
N VAL A 291 6.12 -12.47 -26.63
CA VAL A 291 7.06 -12.31 -27.75
C VAL A 291 6.46 -12.98 -28.98
N TRP A 292 6.34 -12.21 -30.04
CA TRP A 292 5.91 -12.69 -31.35
C TRP A 292 7.12 -13.01 -32.23
N ASP A 293 7.14 -14.21 -32.80
CA ASP A 293 8.06 -14.61 -33.85
C ASP A 293 7.34 -14.56 -35.21
N PRO A 294 7.71 -13.61 -36.10
CA PRO A 294 7.09 -13.48 -37.41
C PRO A 294 7.44 -14.62 -38.38
N GLU A 295 8.56 -15.31 -38.20
CA GLU A 295 8.98 -16.40 -39.10
C GLU A 295 8.19 -17.67 -38.84
N THR A 296 8.06 -18.04 -37.56
CA THR A 296 7.30 -19.23 -37.15
C THR A 296 5.83 -18.95 -36.92
N ARG A 297 5.43 -17.67 -36.94
CA ARG A 297 4.09 -17.18 -36.58
C ARG A 297 3.64 -17.68 -35.21
N ALA A 298 4.59 -17.77 -34.28
CA ALA A 298 4.37 -18.24 -32.92
C ALA A 298 4.43 -17.09 -31.91
N LEU A 299 3.50 -17.10 -30.97
CA LEU A 299 3.50 -16.24 -29.80
C LEU A 299 3.93 -17.06 -28.58
N ASN A 300 4.92 -16.57 -27.86
CA ASN A 300 5.35 -17.13 -26.58
C ASN A 300 4.95 -16.17 -25.46
N ILE A 301 4.37 -16.69 -24.38
CA ILE A 301 3.85 -15.93 -23.25
C ILE A 301 4.60 -16.33 -21.98
N ASP A 302 5.11 -15.34 -21.26
CA ASP A 302 5.73 -15.46 -19.94
C ASP A 302 4.85 -14.74 -18.92
N TYR A 303 4.32 -15.46 -17.94
CA TYR A 303 3.52 -14.93 -16.84
C TYR A 303 4.18 -15.23 -15.51
N ARG A 304 4.09 -14.29 -14.56
CA ARG A 304 4.69 -14.41 -13.24
C ARG A 304 3.66 -14.18 -12.17
N GLU A 305 3.70 -14.99 -11.13
CA GLU A 305 2.92 -14.76 -9.93
C GLU A 305 3.78 -14.08 -8.88
N TYR A 306 3.16 -13.13 -8.17
CA TYR A 306 3.82 -12.34 -7.16
C TYR A 306 3.05 -12.36 -5.85
N GLU A 307 3.81 -12.19 -4.78
CA GLU A 307 3.30 -11.89 -3.44
C GLU A 307 3.78 -10.50 -3.05
N THR A 308 2.85 -9.63 -2.65
CA THR A 308 3.15 -8.28 -2.18
C THR A 308 3.05 -8.23 -0.67
N ALA A 309 3.94 -7.52 0.01
CA ALA A 309 3.80 -7.21 1.43
C ALA A 309 3.80 -5.70 1.67
N ASP A 310 2.79 -5.20 2.40
CA ASP A 310 2.66 -3.82 2.88
C ASP A 310 3.10 -3.72 4.35
N TYR A 311 4.16 -2.97 4.57
CA TYR A 311 4.74 -2.72 5.89
C TYR A 311 4.26 -1.42 6.53
N GLY A 312 3.20 -0.81 5.98
CA GLY A 312 2.48 0.31 6.55
C GLY A 312 2.78 1.62 5.84
N LEU A 313 2.11 1.85 4.71
CA LEU A 313 2.06 3.16 4.07
C LEU A 313 1.55 4.25 5.05
N PRO A 314 2.28 5.37 5.24
CA PRO A 314 1.95 6.36 6.27
C PRO A 314 0.76 7.24 5.89
N GLU A 315 -0.17 7.45 6.83
CA GLU A 315 -1.32 8.36 6.66
C GLU A 315 -1.00 9.82 7.04
N THR A 316 0.23 10.07 7.48
CA THR A 316 0.76 11.41 7.75
C THR A 316 2.02 11.63 6.95
N ALA A 317 2.20 12.85 6.47
CA ALA A 317 3.38 13.24 5.72
C ALA A 317 4.09 14.41 6.40
N SER A 318 5.42 14.46 6.22
CA SER A 318 6.26 15.58 6.63
C SER A 318 6.96 16.23 5.44
N SER A 319 6.48 15.95 4.22
CA SER A 319 7.08 16.37 2.95
C SER A 319 5.98 16.89 2.04
N TYR A 320 6.35 17.74 1.07
CA TYR A 320 5.46 18.21 0.01
C TYR A 320 5.21 17.17 -1.09
N PHE A 321 5.85 16.01 -0.99
CA PHE A 321 5.66 14.88 -1.88
C PHE A 321 5.40 13.64 -1.04
N TYR A 322 4.45 12.83 -1.50
CA TYR A 322 4.20 11.52 -0.94
C TYR A 322 4.91 10.48 -1.80
N TYR A 323 6.03 9.94 -1.30
CA TYR A 323 6.82 8.94 -1.99
C TYR A 323 6.51 7.54 -1.48
N VAL A 324 6.41 6.59 -2.40
CA VAL A 324 6.33 5.16 -2.11
C VAL A 324 7.42 4.45 -2.88
N PHE A 325 8.15 3.58 -2.19
CA PHE A 325 9.14 2.68 -2.79
C PHE A 325 8.72 1.22 -2.61
N ALA A 326 8.97 0.43 -3.65
CA ALA A 326 8.79 -1.01 -3.69
C ALA A 326 10.12 -1.69 -3.97
N ASP A 327 10.48 -2.65 -3.11
CA ASP A 327 11.63 -3.54 -3.30
C ASP A 327 11.19 -4.84 -3.96
N GLU A 328 11.85 -5.22 -5.05
CA GLU A 328 11.45 -6.38 -5.84
C GLU A 328 12.50 -7.50 -5.82
N TYR A 329 12.03 -8.70 -5.54
CA TYR A 329 12.81 -9.93 -5.50
C TYR A 329 12.34 -10.85 -6.63
N VAL A 330 12.82 -10.57 -7.84
CA VAL A 330 12.41 -11.24 -9.08
C VAL A 330 13.62 -11.79 -9.83
N SER A 331 13.39 -12.82 -10.64
CA SER A 331 14.39 -13.39 -11.54
C SER A 331 14.30 -12.77 -12.94
N GLY A 332 15.42 -12.60 -13.65
CA GLY A 332 15.42 -11.98 -15.00
C GLY A 332 14.93 -10.52 -15.04
N ASP A 333 14.82 -9.96 -16.23
CA ASP A 333 14.56 -8.53 -16.51
C ASP A 333 13.25 -8.28 -17.27
N LYS A 334 12.54 -9.33 -17.66
CA LYS A 334 11.22 -9.24 -18.28
C LYS A 334 10.14 -8.95 -17.25
N GLY A 335 9.10 -8.21 -17.64
CA GLY A 335 7.85 -8.15 -16.88
C GLY A 335 8.02 -7.66 -15.45
N VAL A 336 8.63 -6.48 -15.30
CA VAL A 336 8.95 -5.92 -13.98
C VAL A 336 7.77 -5.05 -13.51
N PRO A 337 7.20 -5.31 -12.31
CA PRO A 337 6.14 -4.48 -11.78
C PRO A 337 6.57 -3.01 -11.62
N SER A 338 5.58 -2.14 -11.50
CA SER A 338 5.76 -0.70 -11.33
C SER A 338 4.85 -0.20 -10.22
N VAL A 339 5.28 0.83 -9.52
CA VAL A 339 4.49 1.50 -8.50
C VAL A 339 4.08 2.89 -9.00
N TYR A 340 2.82 3.26 -8.84
CA TYR A 340 2.33 4.60 -9.13
C TYR A 340 1.64 5.17 -7.89
N VAL A 341 1.93 6.43 -7.61
CA VAL A 341 1.26 7.23 -6.60
C VAL A 341 0.44 8.28 -7.33
N THR A 342 -0.86 8.34 -7.05
CA THR A 342 -1.74 9.41 -7.52
C THR A 342 -2.21 10.19 -6.31
N SER A 343 -2.16 11.53 -6.37
CA SER A 343 -2.68 12.40 -5.34
C SER A 343 -3.76 13.33 -5.90
N ARG A 344 -4.88 13.44 -5.18
CA ARG A 344 -5.94 14.40 -5.46
C ARG A 344 -5.96 15.44 -4.35
N MET A 345 -5.74 16.69 -4.74
CA MET A 345 -5.67 17.84 -3.83
C MET A 345 -6.13 19.11 -4.54
N ASN A 346 -6.78 20.01 -3.82
CA ASN A 346 -7.21 21.32 -4.34
C ASN A 346 -8.02 21.25 -5.65
N GLY A 347 -8.80 20.18 -5.86
CA GLY A 347 -9.58 19.95 -7.08
C GLY A 347 -8.78 19.49 -8.31
N GLY A 348 -7.47 19.26 -8.16
CA GLY A 348 -6.60 18.68 -9.18
C GLY A 348 -6.16 17.25 -8.86
N GLU A 349 -5.72 16.54 -9.89
CA GLU A 349 -5.12 15.20 -9.79
C GLU A 349 -3.68 15.24 -10.30
N TRP A 350 -2.77 14.60 -9.56
CA TRP A 350 -1.36 14.52 -9.89
C TRP A 350 -0.92 13.07 -9.91
N ASN A 351 -0.39 12.64 -11.05
CA ASN A 351 0.04 11.27 -11.28
C ASN A 351 1.58 11.21 -11.21
N GLY A 352 2.09 10.50 -10.21
CA GLY A 352 3.51 10.24 -10.05
C GLY A 352 3.97 9.13 -10.99
N GLY A 353 4.98 9.38 -11.82
CA GLY A 353 5.57 8.32 -12.63
C GLY A 353 6.36 7.32 -11.78
N SER A 354 6.41 6.07 -12.25
CA SER A 354 7.28 5.04 -11.70
C SER A 354 8.69 5.23 -12.25
N GLY A 355 9.69 5.30 -11.37
CA GLY A 355 11.10 5.31 -11.74
C GLY A 355 11.86 4.32 -10.87
N GLY A 356 12.83 3.62 -11.45
CA GLY A 356 13.63 2.67 -10.68
C GLY A 356 14.91 2.30 -11.38
N GLY A 357 15.80 1.67 -10.61
CA GLY A 357 17.07 1.16 -11.08
C GLY A 357 17.31 -0.22 -10.50
N ALA A 358 18.27 -0.94 -11.09
CA ALA A 358 18.83 -2.12 -10.44
C ALA A 358 19.36 -1.69 -9.07
N SER A 359 18.91 -2.34 -7.99
CA SER A 359 19.54 -2.16 -6.70
C SER A 359 20.96 -2.73 -6.81
N LEU A 360 21.95 -1.99 -6.32
CA LEU A 360 23.28 -2.58 -6.14
C LEU A 360 23.09 -3.82 -5.27
N PRO A 361 23.51 -5.02 -5.72
CA PRO A 361 23.35 -6.21 -4.90
C PRO A 361 24.16 -5.99 -3.63
N GLU A 362 23.47 -5.85 -2.49
CA GLU A 362 24.12 -6.20 -1.24
C GLU A 362 24.56 -7.67 -1.34
N PRO A 363 25.69 -8.07 -0.74
CA PRO A 363 26.13 -9.46 -0.82
C PRO A 363 25.04 -10.41 -0.23
N GLY A 364 24.22 -11.06 -1.07
CA GLY A 364 23.13 -11.97 -0.64
C GLY A 364 21.84 -11.93 -1.49
N ASP A 365 20.72 -12.44 -0.94
CA ASP A 365 19.35 -12.49 -1.50
C ASP A 365 18.62 -11.12 -1.50
N GLY A 366 19.36 -10.03 -1.72
CA GLY A 366 18.82 -8.66 -1.72
C GLY A 366 17.82 -8.40 -2.86
N PRO A 367 17.06 -7.27 -2.81
CA PRO A 367 16.17 -6.93 -3.90
C PRO A 367 16.98 -6.74 -5.18
N LYS A 368 16.42 -7.19 -6.29
CA LYS A 368 17.01 -7.02 -7.62
C LYS A 368 16.73 -5.62 -8.18
N TYR A 369 15.55 -5.09 -7.89
CA TYR A 369 15.15 -3.76 -8.31
C TYR A 369 14.52 -3.00 -7.14
N ARG A 370 14.69 -1.68 -7.18
CA ARG A 370 13.91 -0.74 -6.39
C ARG A 370 13.24 0.24 -7.32
N PHE A 371 11.92 0.32 -7.22
CA PHE A 371 11.10 1.32 -7.89
C PHE A 371 10.52 2.26 -6.87
N GLY A 372 10.29 3.50 -7.28
CA GLY A 372 9.47 4.42 -6.53
C GLY A 372 8.52 5.14 -7.44
N SER A 373 7.51 5.74 -6.82
CA SER A 373 6.72 6.82 -7.39
C SER A 373 6.46 7.88 -6.32
N GLY A 374 6.20 9.10 -6.76
CA GLY A 374 5.81 10.17 -5.86
C GLY A 374 4.93 11.20 -6.54
N ALA A 375 3.97 11.71 -5.77
CA ALA A 375 3.07 12.76 -6.21
C ALA A 375 3.09 13.92 -5.21
N PRO A 376 2.92 15.17 -5.67
CA PRO A 376 2.87 16.32 -4.78
C PRO A 376 1.61 16.27 -3.91
N ILE A 377 1.76 16.70 -2.66
CA ILE A 377 0.68 16.89 -1.68
C ILE A 377 0.76 18.30 -1.10
N ASP A 378 -0.36 18.79 -0.57
CA ASP A 378 -0.48 20.13 0.00
C ASP A 378 -1.12 20.08 1.39
N PHE A 379 -1.15 21.23 2.08
CA PHE A 379 -1.71 21.30 3.41
C PHE A 379 -3.19 20.90 3.46
N GLY A 380 -3.54 20.21 4.54
CA GLY A 380 -4.87 19.66 4.75
C GLY A 380 -4.97 18.23 4.26
N ARG A 381 -6.16 17.89 3.76
CA ARG A 381 -6.54 16.54 3.34
C ARG A 381 -6.10 16.30 1.89
N ASN A 382 -5.36 15.23 1.66
CA ASN A 382 -5.00 14.73 0.33
C ASN A 382 -5.55 13.32 0.18
N ASP A 383 -6.29 13.04 -0.89
CA ASP A 383 -6.70 11.67 -1.21
C ASP A 383 -5.60 11.04 -2.07
N VAL A 384 -4.95 10.00 -1.56
CA VAL A 384 -3.80 9.35 -2.19
C VAL A 384 -4.16 7.92 -2.57
N GLU A 385 -3.83 7.54 -3.80
CA GLU A 385 -3.92 6.18 -4.30
C GLU A 385 -2.53 5.64 -4.59
N VAL A 386 -2.28 4.42 -4.14
CA VAL A 386 -1.05 3.69 -4.40
C VAL A 386 -1.40 2.42 -5.16
N TRP A 387 -0.90 2.36 -6.39
CA TRP A 387 -1.04 1.24 -7.30
C TRP A 387 0.31 0.56 -7.44
N LEU A 388 0.34 -0.76 -7.38
CA LEU A 388 1.51 -1.57 -7.70
C LEU A 388 1.04 -2.72 -8.60
N GLY A 389 1.64 -2.84 -9.77
CA GLY A 389 1.14 -3.77 -10.78
C GLY A 389 2.10 -4.01 -11.93
N GLU A 390 1.77 -5.03 -12.73
CA GLU A 390 2.45 -5.33 -14.00
C GLU A 390 1.47 -5.08 -15.13
N ALA A 391 1.77 -4.11 -16.01
CA ALA A 391 0.83 -3.58 -17.00
C ALA A 391 -0.51 -3.16 -16.35
N GLY A 392 -1.63 -3.81 -16.68
CA GLY A 392 -2.94 -3.55 -16.09
C GLY A 392 -3.25 -4.43 -14.87
N ARG A 393 -2.45 -5.46 -14.57
CA ARG A 393 -2.70 -6.37 -13.45
C ARG A 393 -2.26 -5.75 -12.13
N LEU A 394 -3.18 -5.70 -11.18
CA LEU A 394 -2.90 -5.24 -9.82
C LEU A 394 -2.24 -6.33 -8.98
N LEU A 395 -1.12 -5.97 -8.36
CA LEU A 395 -0.46 -6.75 -7.31
C LEU A 395 -0.68 -6.14 -5.93
N TYR A 396 -1.01 -4.85 -5.87
CA TYR A 396 -1.46 -4.16 -4.67
C TYR A 396 -2.16 -2.86 -5.03
N TYR A 397 -3.20 -2.53 -4.26
CA TYR A 397 -3.91 -1.27 -4.35
C TYR A 397 -4.31 -0.80 -2.95
N LYS A 398 -4.11 0.48 -2.68
CA LYS A 398 -4.61 1.14 -1.46
C LYS A 398 -4.98 2.59 -1.76
N SER A 399 -6.16 2.98 -1.31
CA SER A 399 -6.56 4.38 -1.19
C SER A 399 -6.46 4.79 0.27
N LEU A 400 -5.88 5.96 0.53
CA LEU A 400 -5.71 6.49 1.87
C LEU A 400 -5.82 8.01 1.88
N ILE A 401 -6.17 8.55 3.04
CA ILE A 401 -6.16 9.99 3.29
C ILE A 401 -4.83 10.34 3.93
N VAL A 402 -4.09 11.26 3.29
CA VAL A 402 -2.82 11.77 3.81
C VAL A 402 -3.00 13.21 4.25
N ASN A 403 -2.71 13.48 5.52
CA ASN A 403 -2.75 14.84 6.06
C ASN A 403 -1.36 15.44 6.14
N LEU A 404 -1.21 16.65 5.58
CA LEU A 404 -0.02 17.49 5.73
C LEU A 404 -0.39 18.76 6.49
N THR A 405 0.40 19.14 7.49
CA THR A 405 0.17 20.37 8.26
C THR A 405 1.42 21.23 8.27
N MET A 406 1.25 22.54 8.46
CA MET A 406 2.38 23.46 8.60
C MET A 406 3.28 23.07 9.79
N GLN A 407 2.70 22.49 10.85
CA GLN A 407 3.42 22.09 12.06
C GLN A 407 4.32 20.87 11.83
N ASN A 408 3.94 19.96 10.93
CA ASN A 408 4.64 18.69 10.73
C ASN A 408 5.49 18.65 9.45
N VAL A 409 5.29 19.59 8.51
CA VAL A 409 6.09 19.64 7.28
C VAL A 409 7.53 20.07 7.59
N LYS A 410 8.50 19.41 6.94
CA LYS A 410 9.91 19.82 6.96
C LYS A 410 10.13 20.95 5.97
N PRO A 411 11.06 21.89 6.23
CA PRO A 411 11.28 23.02 5.33
C PRO A 411 11.79 22.60 3.96
N ILE A 412 12.68 21.61 3.90
CA ILE A 412 13.32 21.16 2.65
C ILE A 412 12.26 20.52 1.75
N ILE A 413 12.22 20.97 0.50
CA ILE A 413 11.43 20.33 -0.54
C ILE A 413 12.32 19.31 -1.23
N ASP A 414 12.05 18.04 -0.95
CA ASP A 414 12.82 16.94 -1.52
C ASP A 414 12.22 16.49 -2.85
N TYR A 415 12.85 16.92 -3.95
CA TYR A 415 12.54 16.42 -5.30
C TYR A 415 13.40 15.22 -5.70
N ASN A 416 14.17 14.60 -4.78
CA ASN A 416 14.90 13.33 -5.04
C ASN A 416 13.95 12.14 -5.12
N GLY A 417 12.81 12.35 -5.77
CA GLY A 417 11.95 11.29 -6.20
C GLY A 417 12.62 10.38 -7.22
N PRO A 418 11.95 9.28 -7.55
CA PRO A 418 12.43 8.23 -8.47
C PRO A 418 12.61 8.73 -9.90
N LEU A 419 12.08 9.91 -10.24
CA LEU A 419 12.24 10.58 -11.53
C LEU A 419 12.96 11.91 -11.32
N GLY A 420 14.10 12.09 -11.99
CA GLY A 420 14.88 13.31 -11.91
C GLY A 420 14.13 14.51 -12.49
N PHE A 421 14.08 15.62 -11.74
CA PHE A 421 13.39 16.86 -12.11
C PHE A 421 14.27 17.85 -12.91
N GLY A 422 15.53 17.48 -13.17
CA GLY A 422 16.61 18.37 -13.60
C GLY A 422 17.62 18.62 -12.47
N ASP A 423 18.66 19.39 -12.74
CA ASP A 423 19.68 19.73 -11.75
C ASP A 423 19.26 20.98 -10.97
N TYR A 424 19.29 20.89 -9.64
CA TYR A 424 19.02 21.99 -8.72
C TYR A 424 19.91 21.85 -7.47
N SER A 425 19.97 22.89 -6.64
CA SER A 425 20.74 22.86 -5.41
C SER A 425 20.04 22.04 -4.33
N VAL A 426 20.69 20.98 -3.84
CA VAL A 426 20.11 20.06 -2.84
C VAL A 426 20.54 20.47 -1.44
N LEU A 427 19.58 20.95 -0.63
CA LEU A 427 19.82 21.42 0.73
C LEU A 427 19.84 20.27 1.75
N LYS A 428 20.61 20.45 2.83
CA LYS A 428 20.67 19.57 4.00
C LYS A 428 20.85 20.40 5.27
N ARG A 429 20.39 19.89 6.42
CA ARG A 429 20.62 20.48 7.75
C ARG A 429 20.33 21.99 7.79
N VAL A 430 19.13 22.37 7.34
CA VAL A 430 18.73 23.77 7.30
C VAL A 430 18.29 24.26 8.69
N ALA A 431 18.51 25.53 8.97
CA ALA A 431 18.00 26.23 10.13
C ALA A 431 17.12 27.41 9.66
N PRO A 432 15.93 27.63 10.24
CA PRO A 432 15.27 26.78 11.24
C PRO A 432 14.92 25.38 10.71
N GLU A 433 15.02 24.35 11.57
CA GLU A 433 14.72 22.95 11.19
C GLU A 433 13.21 22.69 11.05
N GLN A 434 12.39 23.43 11.78
CA GLN A 434 10.93 23.39 11.66
C GLN A 434 10.47 24.40 10.60
N ALA A 435 9.54 23.99 9.73
CA ALA A 435 9.03 24.88 8.70
C ALA A 435 8.14 25.97 9.30
N TYR A 436 7.31 25.64 10.29
CA TYR A 436 6.43 26.61 10.94
C TYR A 436 7.04 27.20 12.21
N MET A 437 6.91 28.51 12.38
CA MET A 437 7.34 29.20 13.59
C MET A 437 6.47 30.42 13.90
N LYS A 438 6.34 30.73 15.19
CA LYS A 438 5.74 31.98 15.69
C LYS A 438 6.83 32.91 16.18
N THR A 439 6.74 34.20 15.85
CA THR A 439 7.76 35.17 16.25
C THR A 439 7.22 36.60 16.36
N THR A 440 7.88 37.43 17.17
CA THR A 440 7.73 38.89 17.20
C THR A 440 8.98 39.60 16.65
N ALA A 441 10.00 38.83 16.25
CA ALA A 441 11.27 39.37 15.78
C ALA A 441 11.11 40.16 14.47
N ALA A 442 11.85 41.27 14.36
CA ALA A 442 11.94 42.02 13.12
C ALA A 442 12.85 41.34 12.08
N GLU A 443 13.74 40.45 12.52
CA GLU A 443 14.70 39.77 11.67
C GLU A 443 14.76 38.28 12.00
N LEU A 444 14.97 37.45 10.98
CA LEU A 444 15.18 36.02 11.10
C LEU A 444 16.42 35.58 10.35
N GLU A 445 17.10 34.57 10.87
CA GLU A 445 18.28 33.97 10.24
C GLU A 445 17.93 32.61 9.65
N PHE A 446 18.35 32.40 8.41
CA PHE A 446 18.21 31.14 7.68
C PHE A 446 19.59 30.67 7.25
N SER A 447 19.89 29.39 7.43
CA SER A 447 21.17 28.82 7.01
C SER A 447 21.03 27.33 6.69
N GLY A 448 22.08 26.74 6.11
CA GLY A 448 22.11 25.30 5.88
C GLY A 448 23.31 24.84 5.07
N GLN A 449 23.37 23.54 4.84
CA GLN A 449 24.36 22.89 3.99
C GLN A 449 23.79 22.63 2.59
N VAL A 450 24.67 22.58 1.60
CA VAL A 450 24.33 22.33 0.20
C VAL A 450 25.16 21.16 -0.30
N SER A 451 24.49 20.07 -0.64
CA SER A 451 25.15 18.81 -1.04
C SER A 451 25.36 18.67 -2.54
N SER A 452 24.58 19.38 -3.34
CA SER A 452 24.78 19.61 -4.77
C SER A 452 24.47 21.07 -5.05
N LYS A 453 25.32 21.77 -5.79
CA LYS A 453 25.21 23.21 -6.07
C LYS A 453 24.90 23.42 -7.54
N VAL A 454 23.85 24.18 -7.81
CA VAL A 454 23.51 24.66 -9.15
C VAL A 454 23.37 26.18 -9.07
N GLY A 455 24.22 26.89 -9.83
CA GLY A 455 24.35 28.35 -9.75
C GLY A 455 25.26 28.82 -8.60
N SER A 456 25.18 30.11 -8.27
CA SER A 456 26.06 30.78 -7.28
C SER A 456 25.42 30.98 -5.91
N GLY A 457 24.13 30.68 -5.76
CA GLY A 457 23.39 30.88 -4.52
C GLY A 457 21.91 30.54 -4.66
N LEU A 458 21.16 30.88 -3.62
CA LEU A 458 19.70 30.78 -3.59
C LEU A 458 19.06 32.17 -3.67
N THR A 459 17.78 32.22 -4.03
CA THR A 459 16.95 33.42 -3.86
C THR A 459 15.92 33.16 -2.77
N PHE A 460 15.89 34.01 -1.75
CA PHE A 460 14.87 33.98 -0.69
C PHE A 460 13.75 34.96 -1.02
N THR A 461 12.54 34.44 -1.17
CA THR A 461 11.34 35.23 -1.43
C THR A 461 10.47 35.25 -0.18
N ILE A 462 10.14 36.44 0.33
CA ILE A 462 9.18 36.63 1.42
C ILE A 462 7.84 37.00 0.79
N GLU A 463 6.79 36.29 1.19
CA GLU A 463 5.43 36.54 0.71
C GLU A 463 4.48 36.61 1.90
N LYS A 464 3.56 37.58 1.91
CA LYS A 464 2.52 37.70 2.93
C LYS A 464 1.25 37.00 2.46
N GLN A 465 0.62 36.22 3.33
CA GLN A 465 -0.67 35.61 3.02
C GLN A 465 -1.76 36.69 2.92
N GLU A 466 -2.53 36.67 1.84
CA GLU A 466 -3.68 37.55 1.60
C GLU A 466 -4.83 36.73 1.00
N GLY A 467 -5.89 36.52 1.79
CA GLY A 467 -6.98 35.61 1.42
C GLY A 467 -6.47 34.17 1.21
N SER A 468 -6.77 33.58 0.05
CA SER A 468 -6.26 32.26 -0.36
C SER A 468 -4.88 32.32 -1.04
N GLY A 469 -4.34 33.51 -1.28
CA GLY A 469 -3.10 33.72 -2.02
C GLY A 469 -1.95 34.24 -1.17
N TYR A 470 -0.84 34.50 -1.84
CA TYR A 470 0.36 35.10 -1.27
C TYR A 470 0.80 36.28 -2.15
N ARG A 471 1.11 37.42 -1.52
CA ARG A 471 1.67 38.60 -2.19
C ARG A 471 3.16 38.67 -1.91
N ASN A 472 3.97 38.79 -2.97
CA ASN A 472 5.41 39.01 -2.83
C ASN A 472 5.68 40.32 -2.06
N VAL A 473 6.58 40.24 -1.09
CA VAL A 473 7.06 41.36 -0.26
C VAL A 473 8.48 41.73 -0.66
N SER A 474 9.37 40.75 -0.79
CA SER A 474 10.77 40.98 -1.12
C SER A 474 11.44 39.71 -1.65
N ASP A 475 12.43 39.90 -2.52
CA ASP A 475 13.37 38.87 -2.97
C ASP A 475 14.79 39.26 -2.53
N THR A 476 15.54 38.33 -1.94
CA THR A 476 16.91 38.59 -1.46
C THR A 476 17.85 37.43 -1.84
N PRO A 477 18.97 37.70 -2.53
CA PRO A 477 19.94 36.65 -2.87
C PRO A 477 20.72 36.19 -1.64
N ALA A 478 20.95 34.88 -1.55
CA ALA A 478 21.79 34.23 -0.54
C ALA A 478 22.92 33.47 -1.24
N PRO A 479 24.10 34.09 -1.44
CA PRO A 479 25.22 33.44 -2.11
C PRO A 479 25.74 32.24 -1.31
N PHE A 480 26.27 31.24 -2.01
CA PHE A 480 26.93 30.12 -1.35
C PHE A 480 28.31 30.53 -0.79
N SER A 481 28.63 30.02 0.40
CA SER A 481 29.96 30.09 1.00
C SER A 481 30.45 28.67 1.24
N GLY A 482 31.33 28.18 0.35
CA GLY A 482 31.71 26.77 0.32
C GLY A 482 30.50 25.87 0.05
N ASP A 483 30.21 24.96 0.98
CA ASP A 483 29.06 24.04 0.93
C ASP A 483 27.94 24.47 1.88
N THR A 484 27.87 25.78 2.18
CA THR A 484 26.87 26.36 3.08
C THR A 484 26.22 27.60 2.49
N PHE A 485 25.06 27.96 3.01
CA PHE A 485 24.44 29.26 2.82
C PHE A 485 24.02 29.84 4.17
N GLY A 486 23.93 31.16 4.24
CA GLY A 486 23.42 31.89 5.40
C GLY A 486 22.86 33.24 4.96
N ILE A 487 21.72 33.60 5.50
CA ILE A 487 21.05 34.87 5.20
C ILE A 487 20.27 35.36 6.42
N LYS A 488 20.28 36.68 6.61
CA LYS A 488 19.44 37.37 7.57
C LYS A 488 18.37 38.15 6.81
N LEU A 489 17.10 37.90 7.11
CA LEU A 489 15.95 38.49 6.43
C LEU A 489 15.18 39.40 7.38
N SER A 490 14.89 40.62 6.94
CA SER A 490 13.99 41.54 7.66
C SER A 490 12.54 41.23 7.31
N LEU A 491 11.71 41.00 8.34
CA LEU A 491 10.27 40.81 8.19
C LEU A 491 9.54 42.15 8.24
N PRO A 492 8.50 42.38 7.41
CA PRO A 492 7.65 43.57 7.52
C PRO A 492 7.06 43.72 8.92
N GLU A 493 6.83 44.96 9.38
CA GLU A 493 6.27 45.21 10.72
C GLU A 493 4.86 44.64 10.91
N GLU A 494 4.09 44.56 9.83
CA GLU A 494 2.71 44.08 9.85
C GLU A 494 2.60 42.64 10.39
N PRO A 495 1.68 42.36 11.33
CA PRO A 495 1.38 40.99 11.73
C PRO A 495 0.77 40.17 10.59
N GLY A 496 0.88 38.85 10.70
CA GLY A 496 0.27 37.89 9.79
C GLY A 496 1.17 36.70 9.45
N LEU A 497 0.65 35.83 8.59
CA LEU A 497 1.39 34.66 8.10
C LEU A 497 2.23 35.03 6.89
N TYR A 498 3.52 34.72 6.96
CA TYR A 498 4.49 34.89 5.89
C TYR A 498 4.98 33.53 5.40
N ARG A 499 5.10 33.36 4.09
CA ARG A 499 5.82 32.26 3.47
C ARG A 499 7.19 32.76 3.04
N ILE A 500 8.24 32.06 3.46
CA ILE A 500 9.62 32.33 3.06
C ILE A 500 10.07 31.15 2.21
N THR A 501 10.33 31.40 0.93
CA THR A 501 10.72 30.36 -0.03
C THR A 501 12.18 30.56 -0.41
N ALA A 502 13.03 29.56 -0.16
CA ALA A 502 14.36 29.50 -0.76
C ALA A 502 14.25 28.79 -2.11
N SER A 503 14.68 29.46 -3.18
CA SER A 503 14.64 28.93 -4.54
C SER A 503 16.05 28.73 -5.10
N SER A 504 16.24 27.61 -5.80
CA SER A 504 17.43 27.31 -6.59
C SER A 504 17.16 27.57 -8.06
N VAL A 505 18.23 27.84 -8.81
CA VAL A 505 18.22 27.61 -10.25
C VAL A 505 17.92 26.14 -10.50
N LEU A 506 17.05 25.87 -11.47
CA LEU A 506 16.74 24.55 -12.04
C LEU A 506 17.23 24.53 -13.48
N THR A 507 18.11 23.60 -13.82
CA THR A 507 18.61 23.42 -15.19
C THR A 507 18.25 22.05 -15.72
N ASN A 508 17.74 21.99 -16.94
CA ASN A 508 17.63 20.76 -17.72
C ASN A 508 18.09 21.02 -19.16
N PRO A 509 18.22 19.99 -20.03
CA PRO A 509 18.73 20.18 -21.39
C PRO A 509 17.90 21.13 -22.27
N ARG A 510 16.67 21.47 -21.88
CA ARG A 510 15.73 22.26 -22.67
C ARG A 510 15.55 23.69 -22.15
N TYR A 511 15.69 23.93 -20.85
CA TYR A 511 15.51 25.26 -20.27
C TYR A 511 16.18 25.41 -18.90
N THR A 512 16.30 26.67 -18.47
CA THR A 512 16.65 27.05 -17.10
C THR A 512 15.49 27.81 -16.49
N SER A 513 15.10 27.45 -15.28
CA SER A 513 14.04 28.12 -14.50
C SER A 513 14.46 28.24 -13.03
N SER A 514 13.54 28.72 -12.19
CA SER A 514 13.69 28.69 -10.72
C SER A 514 12.80 27.59 -10.15
N THR A 515 13.23 26.95 -9.07
CA THR A 515 12.42 25.98 -8.30
C THR A 515 12.60 26.17 -6.80
N ALA A 516 11.55 25.98 -6.03
CA ALA A 516 11.59 26.13 -4.58
C ALA A 516 12.28 24.91 -3.94
N VAL A 517 13.37 25.10 -3.20
CA VAL A 517 14.12 24.01 -2.55
C VAL A 517 13.92 23.97 -1.03
N ALA A 518 13.38 25.04 -0.44
CA ALA A 518 12.85 25.02 0.92
C ALA A 518 11.74 26.07 1.13
N LYS A 519 10.86 25.82 2.10
CA LYS A 519 9.79 26.72 2.52
C LYS A 519 9.67 26.78 4.04
N TRP A 520 9.51 27.99 4.57
CA TRP A 520 9.14 28.24 5.96
C TRP A 520 7.86 29.07 6.02
N TYR A 521 7.11 28.93 7.11
CA TYR A 521 5.89 29.66 7.41
C TYR A 521 6.05 30.35 8.75
N VAL A 522 6.10 31.68 8.71
CA VAL A 522 6.34 32.51 9.87
C VAL A 522 5.05 33.24 10.23
N ASP A 523 4.49 32.90 11.37
CA ASP A 523 3.35 33.59 11.95
C ASP A 523 3.89 34.74 12.83
N LYS A 524 3.89 35.95 12.26
CA LYS A 524 4.36 37.17 12.91
C LYS A 524 3.24 37.77 13.76
N GLN A 525 3.52 37.95 15.04
CA GLN A 525 2.59 38.42 16.08
C GLN A 525 2.76 39.90 16.39
#